data_AF-A0A3D3L8X1-F1
#
_entry.id   AF-A0A3D3L8X1-F1
#
_cell.length_a   1.000
_cell.length_b   1.000
_cell.length_c   1.000
_cell.angle_alpha   90.00
_cell.angle_beta   90.00
_cell.angle_gamma   90.00
#
_symmetry.space_group_name_H-M   'P 1'
#
loop_
_entity.id
_entity.type
_entity.pdbx_description
1 polymer ?
#
loop_
_entity_poly.entity_id
_entity_poly.type
_entity_poly.pdbx_seq_one_letter_code
_entity_poly.pdbx_strand_id
1 'polypeptide(L)'
;MRALEWARGAHGDEARARLWRNIRSLARGLGIGEESAASAILPVILGDEAAAMKASAQLLEQGFLVPAIRYPTVARGSARLRITLSALHEENEVEALCDAVRFLVPPSERAAGSAASRR
;
A
#
# COMPACT_ATOMS: atom_id res chain seq x y z
N MET A 1 -25.96 15.31 0.46
CA MET A 1 -26.67 14.01 0.56
C MET A 1 -26.27 13.01 -0.53
N ARG A 2 -26.02 13.45 -1.79
CA ARG A 2 -25.67 12.56 -2.92
C ARG A 2 -24.46 11.62 -2.75
N ALA A 3 -23.40 12.02 -2.02
CA ALA A 3 -22.20 11.17 -1.87
C ALA A 3 -22.46 9.91 -1.00
N LEU A 4 -23.27 10.03 0.05
CA LEU A 4 -23.62 8.89 0.90
C LEU A 4 -24.55 7.91 0.17
N GLU A 5 -25.48 8.43 -0.63
CA GLU A 5 -26.35 7.61 -1.49
C GLU A 5 -25.53 6.83 -2.52
N TRP A 6 -24.56 7.48 -3.18
CA TRP A 6 -23.64 6.82 -4.09
C TRP A 6 -22.83 5.72 -3.39
N ALA A 7 -22.26 6.03 -2.22
CA ALA A 7 -21.42 5.09 -1.47
C ALA A 7 -22.20 3.89 -0.89
N ARG A 8 -23.49 4.08 -0.57
CA ARG A 8 -24.38 3.03 -0.04
C ARG A 8 -25.10 2.22 -1.12
N GLY A 9 -25.17 2.73 -2.36
CA GLY A 9 -25.81 2.04 -3.48
C GLY A 9 -24.88 1.09 -4.24
N ALA A 10 -25.38 0.53 -5.34
CA ALA A 10 -24.68 -0.46 -6.17
C ALA A 10 -23.30 -0.01 -6.67
N HIS A 11 -23.16 1.28 -7.02
CA HIS A 11 -21.86 1.86 -7.41
C HIS A 11 -20.81 1.73 -6.30
N GLY A 12 -21.21 1.96 -5.04
CA GLY A 12 -20.34 1.80 -3.88
C GLY A 12 -19.95 0.35 -3.63
N ASP A 13 -20.88 -0.60 -3.82
CA ASP A 13 -20.61 -2.04 -3.73
C ASP A 13 -19.59 -2.48 -4.79
N GLU A 14 -19.78 -2.06 -6.03
CA GLU A 14 -18.88 -2.36 -7.14
C GLU A 14 -17.48 -1.75 -6.91
N ALA A 15 -17.41 -0.49 -6.48
CA ALA A 15 -16.15 0.18 -6.15
C ALA A 15 -15.41 -0.54 -5.01
N ARG A 16 -16.10 -0.96 -3.95
CA ARG A 16 -15.49 -1.77 -2.87
C ARG A 16 -15.00 -3.11 -3.39
N ALA A 17 -15.77 -3.80 -4.22
CA ALA A 17 -15.35 -5.07 -4.81
C ALA A 17 -14.08 -4.91 -5.66
N ARG A 18 -13.99 -3.85 -6.47
CA ARG A 18 -12.80 -3.53 -7.26
C ARG A 18 -11.59 -3.17 -6.39
N LEU A 19 -11.78 -2.31 -5.39
CA LEU A 19 -10.74 -1.98 -4.41
C LEU A 19 -10.17 -3.25 -3.75
N TRP A 20 -11.03 -4.16 -3.31
CA TRP A 20 -10.60 -5.41 -2.68
C TRP A 20 -9.88 -6.37 -3.64
N ARG A 21 -10.22 -6.37 -4.94
CA ARG A 21 -9.43 -7.08 -5.95
C ARG A 21 -8.03 -6.49 -6.08
N ASN A 22 -7.93 -5.17 -6.16
CA ASN A 22 -6.65 -4.46 -6.25
C ASN A 22 -5.77 -4.74 -5.03
N ILE A 23 -6.35 -4.69 -3.81
CA ILE A 23 -5.66 -5.00 -2.55
C ILE A 23 -5.08 -6.41 -2.57
N ARG A 24 -5.89 -7.41 -2.94
CA ARG A 24 -5.44 -8.81 -3.00
C ARG A 24 -4.38 -9.04 -4.08
N SER A 25 -4.52 -8.40 -5.24
CA SER A 25 -3.54 -8.51 -6.32
C SER A 25 -2.18 -7.98 -5.88
N LEU A 26 -2.15 -6.75 -5.34
CA LEU A 26 -0.91 -6.14 -4.87
C LEU A 26 -0.29 -6.92 -3.70
N ALA A 27 -1.10 -7.32 -2.72
CA ALA A 27 -0.61 -8.08 -1.57
C ALA A 27 0.04 -9.39 -2.00
N ARG A 28 -0.62 -10.16 -2.87
CA ARG A 28 -0.08 -11.39 -3.44
C ARG A 28 1.22 -11.13 -4.21
N GLY A 29 1.24 -10.13 -5.08
CA GLY A 29 2.41 -9.81 -5.90
C GLY A 29 3.63 -9.37 -5.06
N LEU A 30 3.40 -8.68 -3.95
CA LEU A 30 4.45 -8.25 -3.02
C LEU A 30 4.86 -9.33 -2.01
N GLY A 31 4.08 -10.41 -1.86
CA GLY A 31 4.28 -11.41 -0.82
C GLY A 31 3.86 -10.93 0.58
N ILE A 32 2.93 -9.99 0.65
CA ILE A 32 2.35 -9.49 1.90
C ILE A 32 1.24 -10.45 2.33
N GLY A 33 1.31 -10.96 3.57
CA GLY A 33 0.31 -11.87 4.13
C GLY A 33 -1.10 -11.29 4.15
N GLU A 34 -2.12 -12.15 4.06
CA GLU A 34 -3.53 -11.73 3.99
C GLU A 34 -3.98 -10.93 5.22
N GLU A 35 -3.44 -11.25 6.41
CA GLU A 35 -3.71 -10.53 7.65
C GLU A 35 -3.30 -9.05 7.57
N SER A 36 -2.32 -8.74 6.74
CA SER A 36 -1.83 -7.38 6.52
C SER A 36 -2.50 -6.67 5.34
N ALA A 37 -3.15 -7.42 4.46
CA ALA A 37 -3.97 -6.92 3.38
C ALA A 37 -5.42 -6.64 3.82
N ALA A 38 -5.66 -6.43 5.12
CA ALA A 38 -6.97 -6.19 5.71
C ALA A 38 -7.53 -4.77 5.49
N SER A 39 -6.82 -3.90 4.75
CA SER A 39 -7.26 -2.53 4.46
C SER A 39 -6.75 -2.02 3.11
N ALA A 40 -7.29 -0.88 2.65
CA ALA A 40 -6.82 -0.17 1.46
C ALA A 40 -5.44 0.49 1.62
N ILE A 41 -4.91 0.52 2.85
CA ILE A 41 -3.59 1.06 3.17
C ILE A 41 -2.65 -0.12 3.44
N LEU A 42 -1.72 -0.36 2.52
CA LEU A 42 -0.72 -1.42 2.62
C LEU A 42 0.64 -0.81 2.99
N PRO A 43 1.17 -1.10 4.19
CA PRO A 43 2.51 -0.68 4.57
C PRO A 43 3.57 -1.64 4.04
N VAL A 44 4.67 -1.11 3.51
CA VAL A 44 5.93 -1.84 3.26
C VAL A 44 6.97 -1.29 4.22
N ILE A 45 7.46 -2.10 5.17
CA ILE A 45 8.30 -1.63 6.28
C ILE A 45 9.79 -1.78 5.95
N LEU A 46 10.48 -0.66 5.75
CA LEU A 46 11.91 -0.63 5.50
C LEU A 46 12.73 -0.43 6.78
N GLY A 47 12.11 0.09 7.84
CA GLY A 47 12.73 0.38 9.13
C GLY A 47 13.56 1.66 9.11
N ASP A 48 14.52 1.76 8.20
CA ASP A 48 15.40 2.92 8.03
C ASP A 48 14.72 4.09 7.29
N GLU A 49 14.91 5.31 7.81
CA GLU A 49 14.27 6.51 7.25
C GLU A 49 14.86 6.90 5.88
N ALA A 50 16.18 6.77 5.70
CA ALA A 50 16.84 7.15 4.46
C ALA A 50 16.48 6.16 3.34
N ALA A 51 16.43 4.87 3.63
CA ALA A 51 15.96 3.83 2.72
C ALA A 51 14.52 4.10 2.28
N ALA A 52 13.61 4.39 3.21
CA ALA A 52 12.21 4.70 2.88
C ALA A 52 12.09 5.95 1.98
N MET A 53 12.81 7.03 2.31
CA MET A 53 12.81 8.25 1.51
C MET A 53 13.39 8.03 0.11
N LYS A 54 14.49 7.27 0.00
CA LYS A 54 15.11 6.93 -1.28
C LYS A 54 14.16 6.11 -2.16
N ALA A 55 13.57 5.05 -1.61
CA ALA A 55 12.62 4.23 -2.35
C ALA A 55 11.40 5.05 -2.81
N SER A 56 10.89 5.93 -1.96
CA SER A 56 9.79 6.84 -2.30
C SER A 56 10.14 7.79 -3.45
N ALA A 57 11.34 8.35 -3.46
CA ALA A 57 11.82 9.20 -4.55
C ALA A 57 11.97 8.43 -5.87
N GLN A 58 12.53 7.21 -5.82
CA GLN A 58 12.69 6.36 -7.00
C GLN A 58 11.36 5.85 -7.57
N LEU A 59 10.35 5.64 -6.73
CA LEU A 59 8.99 5.34 -7.16
C LEU A 59 8.36 6.55 -7.85
N LEU A 60 8.58 7.76 -7.31
CA LEU A 60 8.07 8.98 -7.90
C LEU A 60 8.68 9.25 -9.30
N GLU A 61 9.96 8.98 -9.49
CA GLU A 61 10.63 9.04 -10.80
C GLU A 61 10.01 8.07 -11.82
N GLN A 62 9.44 6.96 -11.36
CA GLN A 62 8.70 5.99 -12.17
C GLN A 62 7.21 6.33 -12.34
N GLY A 63 6.76 7.48 -11.81
CA GLY A 63 5.37 7.93 -11.88
C GLY A 63 4.47 7.46 -10.72
N PHE A 64 5.01 6.78 -9.71
CA PHE A 64 4.26 6.28 -8.57
C PHE A 64 4.42 7.16 -7.33
N LEU A 65 3.35 7.86 -6.94
CA LEU A 65 3.32 8.62 -5.69
C LEU A 65 3.08 7.69 -4.49
N VAL A 66 4.16 7.14 -3.93
CA VAL A 66 4.12 6.32 -2.71
C VAL A 66 4.92 7.01 -1.60
N PRO A 67 4.26 7.69 -0.64
CA PRO A 67 4.97 8.46 0.37
C PRO A 67 5.67 7.58 1.40
N ALA A 68 6.89 7.96 1.76
CA ALA A 68 7.60 7.44 2.93
C ALA A 68 7.04 8.08 4.22
N ILE A 69 6.67 7.22 5.19
CA ILE A 69 6.25 7.62 6.52
C ILE A 69 7.37 7.26 7.50
N ARG A 70 7.79 8.25 8.29
CA ARG A 70 8.91 8.16 9.22
C ARG A 70 8.60 8.90 10.53
N TYR A 71 9.55 8.96 11.45
CA TYR A 71 9.38 9.72 12.69
C TYR A 71 9.02 11.20 12.38
N PRO A 72 8.11 11.84 13.14
CA PRO A 72 7.43 11.38 14.36
C PRO A 72 6.13 10.60 14.14
N THR A 73 5.67 10.41 12.89
CA THR A 73 4.38 9.75 12.59
C THR A 73 4.39 8.25 12.91
N VAL A 74 5.55 7.61 12.75
CA VAL A 74 5.78 6.21 13.16
C VAL A 74 6.98 6.14 14.10
N ALA A 75 7.05 5.07 14.90
CA ALA A 75 8.17 4.85 15.80
C ALA A 75 9.50 4.80 15.02
N ARG A 76 10.60 5.20 15.67
CA ARG A 76 11.95 5.09 15.11
C ARG A 76 12.26 3.64 14.75
N GLY A 77 12.99 3.44 13.65
CA GLY A 77 13.29 2.09 13.15
C GLY A 77 12.09 1.37 12.54
N SER A 78 10.96 2.07 12.30
CA SER A 78 9.76 1.50 11.67
C SER A 78 9.28 2.33 10.47
N ALA A 79 10.20 3.05 9.82
CA ALA A 79 9.92 3.79 8.60
C ALA A 79 9.38 2.86 7.52
N ARG A 80 8.44 3.36 6.71
CA ARG A 80 7.67 2.52 5.79
C ARG A 80 7.17 3.31 4.59
N LEU A 81 6.99 2.64 3.46
CA LEU A 81 6.18 3.16 2.36
C LEU A 81 4.70 2.93 2.68
N ARG A 82 3.86 3.95 2.44
CA ARG A 82 2.40 3.84 2.61
C ARG A 82 1.72 3.77 1.25
N ILE A 83 1.48 2.55 0.77
CA ILE A 83 0.71 2.34 -0.46
C ILE A 83 -0.78 2.47 -0.12
N THR A 84 -1.50 3.31 -0.86
CA THR A 84 -2.94 3.50 -0.69
C THR A 84 -3.65 3.19 -1.99
N LEU A 85 -4.44 2.12 -2.00
CA LEU A 85 -5.18 1.70 -3.18
C LEU A 85 -6.55 2.37 -3.23
N SER A 86 -7.01 2.55 -4.46
CA SER A 86 -8.32 3.05 -4.84
C SER A 86 -8.96 2.08 -5.83
N ALA A 87 -10.28 2.06 -5.85
CA ALA A 87 -11.08 1.37 -6.86
C ALA A 87 -10.82 1.90 -8.27
N LEU A 88 -10.27 3.11 -8.41
CA LEU A 88 -10.00 3.73 -9.72
C LEU A 88 -8.71 3.24 -10.36
N HIS A 89 -7.81 2.57 -9.63
CA HIS A 89 -6.61 2.02 -10.26
C HIS A 89 -7.00 0.88 -11.18
N GLU A 90 -6.44 0.91 -12.38
CA GLU A 90 -6.51 -0.18 -13.35
C GLU A 90 -5.58 -1.32 -12.94
N GLU A 91 -5.87 -2.53 -13.41
CA GLU A 91 -5.12 -3.73 -13.02
C GLU A 91 -3.65 -3.65 -13.42
N ASN A 92 -3.38 -3.13 -14.62
CA ASN A 92 -2.02 -2.90 -15.12
C ASN A 92 -1.24 -1.86 -14.30
N GLU A 93 -1.91 -0.85 -13.72
CA GLU A 93 -1.26 0.12 -12.82
C GLU A 93 -0.85 -0.53 -11.49
N VAL A 94 -1.70 -1.43 -10.97
CA VAL A 94 -1.40 -2.20 -9.76
C VAL A 94 -0.25 -3.18 -9.99
N GLU A 95 -0.22 -3.85 -11.14
CA GLU A 95 0.88 -4.73 -11.55
C GLU A 95 2.19 -3.96 -11.73
N ALA A 96 2.16 -2.83 -12.45
CA ALA A 96 3.35 -2.00 -12.66
C ALA A 96 3.90 -1.44 -11.34
N LEU A 97 3.02 -1.01 -10.42
CA LEU A 97 3.43 -0.61 -9.08
C LEU A 97 4.06 -1.79 -8.31
N CYS A 98 3.47 -2.98 -8.42
CA CYS A 98 4.00 -4.18 -7.78
C CYS A 98 5.44 -4.45 -8.23
N ASP A 99 5.69 -4.44 -9.53
CA ASP A 99 7.03 -4.66 -10.10
C ASP A 99 8.03 -3.59 -9.67
N ALA A 100 7.63 -2.32 -9.69
CA ALA A 100 8.47 -1.21 -9.24
C ALA A 100 8.88 -1.37 -7.76
N VAL A 101 7.93 -1.73 -6.89
CA VAL A 101 8.23 -1.98 -5.46
C VAL A 101 9.10 -3.21 -5.28
N ARG A 102 8.87 -4.29 -6.04
CA ARG A 102 9.68 -5.51 -5.95
C ARG A 102 11.14 -5.28 -6.33
N PHE A 103 11.37 -4.43 -7.33
CA PHE A 103 12.69 -4.06 -7.79
C PHE A 103 13.46 -3.24 -6.73
N LEU A 104 12.77 -2.33 -6.05
CA LEU A 104 13.39 -1.41 -5.09
C LEU A 104 13.51 -1.97 -3.67
N VAL A 105 12.58 -2.83 -3.27
CA VAL A 105 12.50 -3.37 -1.90
C VAL A 105 12.63 -4.89 -1.97
N PRO A 106 13.65 -5.51 -1.36
CA PRO A 106 13.80 -6.96 -1.35
C PRO A 106 12.72 -7.63 -0.48
N PRO A 107 12.41 -8.93 -0.70
CA PRO A 107 11.35 -9.63 0.04
C PRO A 107 11.50 -9.59 1.57
N SER A 108 12.73 -9.60 2.09
CA SER A 108 13.02 -9.52 3.53
C SER A 108 12.53 -8.23 4.19
N GLU A 109 12.37 -7.17 3.42
CA GLU A 109 11.94 -5.84 3.86
C GLU A 109 10.46 -5.57 3.51
N ARG A 110 9.78 -6.54 2.90
CA ARG A 110 8.33 -6.46 2.62
C ARG A 110 7.50 -7.11 3.72
N ALA A 111 7.99 -7.07 4.95
CA ALA A 111 7.19 -7.44 6.10
C ALA A 111 6.09 -6.39 6.24
N ALA A 112 4.86 -6.77 5.95
CA ALA A 112 3.75 -6.00 6.46
C ALA A 112 3.73 -6.20 7.97
N GLY A 113 3.80 -5.09 8.70
CA GLY A 113 4.03 -5.11 10.12
C GLY A 113 3.01 -6.00 10.81
N SER A 114 3.49 -7.14 11.32
CA SER A 114 2.81 -7.91 12.34
C SER A 114 2.42 -6.96 13.47
N ALA A 115 1.12 -6.70 13.58
CA ALA A 115 0.42 -6.51 14.85
C ALA A 115 1.17 -5.71 15.93
N ALA A 116 1.70 -4.53 15.63
CA ALA A 116 2.15 -3.57 16.64
C ALA A 116 0.98 -2.70 17.12
N SER A 117 -0.06 -3.37 17.63
CA SER A 117 -1.02 -2.87 18.63
C SER A 117 -2.02 -3.99 18.96
N ARG A 118 -1.53 -5.17 19.38
CA ARG A 118 -2.29 -5.95 20.36
C ARG A 118 -2.21 -5.16 21.65
N ARG A 119 -3.33 -4.55 22.04
CA ARG A 119 -3.61 -4.33 23.45
C ARG A 119 -3.92 -5.67 24.09
#